data_AF-A0A523WKU0-F1
#
_entry.id   AF-A0A523WKU0-F1
#
_cell.length_a   1.000
_cell.length_b   1.000
_cell.length_c   1.000
_cell.angle_alpha   90.00
_cell.angle_beta   90.00
_cell.angle_gamma   90.00
#
_symmetry.space_group_name_H-M   'P 1'
#
loop_
_entity.id
_entity.type
_entity.pdbx_description
1 polymer ?
#
loop_
_entity_poly.entity_id
_entity_poly.type
_entity_poly.pdbx_seq_one_letter_code
_entity_poly.pdbx_strand_id
1 'polypeptide(L)'
;MTTSSYHEEEKLGKAYDHRLMRRLLRYLRPYQVTVVISVALLLVVAGLQLVGPYLTKVAIDRYIAFKDLSGLTEIALLYLAVLVFQFTVRYIQTYIMQLMGQKAMYDLRMQLFSHLQKMSLSFFDKNPVGRLMTRLTSDVQVLNQMFTEGVVAIFGDIFILIGIVAVMLAVDYRLALVTF
;
A
#
# COMPACT_ATOMS: atom_id res chain seq x y z
N MET A 1 6.49 -27.88 34.42
CA MET A 1 5.56 -27.67 33.30
C MET A 1 5.56 -26.20 32.83
N THR A 2 6.74 -25.55 32.78
CA THR A 2 6.79 -24.08 32.60
C THR A 2 8.02 -23.57 31.84
N THR A 3 8.84 -24.44 31.26
CA THR A 3 10.09 -24.05 30.57
C THR A 3 10.06 -24.24 29.05
N SER A 4 9.00 -24.81 28.48
CA SER A 4 8.90 -25.04 27.03
C SER A 4 8.27 -23.88 26.25
N SER A 5 7.62 -22.91 26.90
CA SER A 5 6.99 -21.77 26.24
C SER A 5 7.98 -20.63 25.91
N TYR A 6 9.14 -20.60 26.56
CA TYR A 6 10.13 -19.54 26.34
C TYR A 6 11.01 -19.76 25.09
N HIS A 7 11.13 -21.00 24.61
CA HIS A 7 11.97 -21.32 23.44
C HIS A 7 11.27 -21.09 22.09
N GLU A 8 9.96 -20.84 22.06
CA GLU A 8 9.24 -20.47 20.82
C GLU A 8 9.27 -18.95 20.56
N GLU A 9 9.32 -18.12 21.62
CA GLU A 9 9.39 -16.67 21.47
C GLU A 9 10.78 -16.17 21.02
N GLU A 10 11.86 -16.89 21.33
CA GLU A 10 13.23 -16.46 21.03
C GLU A 10 13.62 -16.60 19.53
N LYS A 11 12.80 -17.28 18.72
CA LYS A 11 12.99 -17.36 17.25
C LYS A 11 12.27 -16.27 16.47
N LEU A 12 11.57 -15.35 17.13
CA LEU A 12 11.03 -14.12 16.53
C LEU A 12 12.12 -13.06 16.25
N GLY A 13 13.36 -13.29 16.70
CA GLY A 13 14.49 -12.37 16.57
C GLY A 13 15.24 -12.35 15.24
N LYS A 14 14.85 -13.13 14.22
CA LYS A 14 15.32 -12.87 12.84
C LYS A 14 14.42 -11.82 12.19
N ALA A 15 14.59 -10.59 12.67
CA ALA A 15 14.13 -9.38 12.02
C ALA A 15 14.53 -9.40 10.54
N TYR A 16 13.54 -9.28 9.65
CA TYR A 16 13.69 -9.10 8.21
C TYR A 16 14.66 -10.09 7.52
N ASP A 17 14.17 -11.27 7.14
CA ASP A 17 14.92 -12.10 6.20
C ASP A 17 14.79 -11.52 4.78
N HIS A 18 15.76 -10.67 4.41
CA HIS A 18 15.88 -10.08 3.07
C HIS A 18 15.79 -11.13 1.94
N ARG A 19 16.13 -12.41 2.21
CA ARG A 19 16.00 -13.51 1.25
C ARG A 19 14.53 -13.88 1.03
N LEU A 20 13.73 -13.96 2.10
CA LEU A 20 12.29 -14.14 2.01
C LEU A 20 11.65 -12.95 1.29
N MET A 21 12.10 -11.73 1.60
CA MET A 21 11.56 -10.54 0.95
C MET A 21 11.89 -10.45 -0.54
N ARG A 22 13.10 -10.84 -0.93
CA ARG A 22 13.47 -10.97 -2.36
C ARG A 22 12.68 -12.07 -3.07
N ARG A 23 12.39 -13.18 -2.40
CA ARG A 23 11.56 -14.26 -2.94
C ARG A 23 10.11 -13.83 -3.12
N LEU A 24 9.59 -13.07 -2.15
CA LEU A 24 8.27 -12.45 -2.21
C LEU A 24 8.20 -11.47 -3.38
N LEU A 25 9.14 -10.53 -3.51
CA LEU A 25 9.20 -9.58 -4.63
C LEU A 25 9.29 -10.28 -6.00
N ARG A 26 9.88 -11.48 -6.08
CA ARG A 26 9.92 -12.27 -7.32
C ARG A 26 8.54 -12.80 -7.73
N TYR A 27 7.66 -13.10 -6.78
CA TYR A 27 6.26 -13.48 -7.06
C TYR A 27 5.42 -12.31 -7.60
N LEU A 28 5.82 -11.06 -7.33
CA LEU A 28 5.21 -9.86 -7.90
C LEU A 28 5.69 -9.56 -9.34
N ARG A 29 6.73 -10.24 -9.85
CA ARG A 29 7.23 -10.05 -11.23
C ARG A 29 6.14 -10.06 -12.31
N PRO A 30 5.22 -11.04 -12.37
CA PRO A 30 4.16 -11.04 -13.39
C PRO A 30 3.19 -9.85 -13.29
N TYR A 31 3.17 -9.16 -12.14
CA TYR A 31 2.29 -8.01 -11.87
C TYR A 31 3.02 -6.65 -11.90
N GLN A 32 4.25 -6.60 -12.43
CA GLN A 32 5.08 -5.39 -12.43
C GLN A 32 4.42 -4.18 -13.09
N VAL A 33 3.71 -4.37 -14.20
CA VAL A 33 3.01 -3.28 -14.88
C VAL A 33 1.95 -2.66 -13.97
N THR A 34 1.18 -3.51 -13.29
CA THR A 34 0.14 -3.05 -12.36
C THR A 34 0.74 -2.36 -11.14
N VAL A 35 1.86 -2.87 -10.61
CA VAL A 35 2.59 -2.22 -9.52
C VAL A 35 3.11 -0.85 -9.95
N VAL A 36 3.70 -0.72 -11.15
CA VAL A 36 4.19 0.57 -11.66
C VAL A 36 3.05 1.56 -11.86
N ILE A 37 1.91 1.13 -12.41
CA ILE A 37 0.72 1.98 -12.54
C ILE A 37 0.21 2.42 -11.16
N SER A 38 0.13 1.51 -10.19
CA SER A 38 -0.30 1.83 -8.82
C SER A 38 0.64 2.82 -8.14
N VAL A 39 1.95 2.68 -8.32
CA VAL A 39 2.96 3.63 -7.79
C VAL A 39 2.83 4.99 -8.47
N ALA A 40 2.65 5.03 -9.79
CA ALA A 40 2.45 6.27 -10.53
C ALA A 40 1.17 7.00 -10.07
N LEU A 41 0.05 6.28 -9.92
CA LEU A 41 -1.19 6.85 -9.39
C LEU A 41 -1.03 7.33 -7.95
N LEU A 42 -0.26 6.60 -7.12
CA LEU A 42 0.03 6.98 -5.75
C LEU A 42 0.81 8.30 -5.69
N LEU A 43 1.80 8.50 -6.55
CA LEU A 43 2.52 9.77 -6.70
C LEU A 43 1.59 10.92 -7.09
N VAL A 44 0.63 10.68 -8.00
CA VAL A 44 -0.38 11.68 -8.38
C VAL A 44 -1.26 12.03 -7.18
N VAL A 45 -1.72 11.04 -6.41
CA VAL A 45 -2.50 11.28 -5.19
C VAL A 45 -1.70 12.08 -4.16
N ALA A 46 -0.42 11.78 -3.99
CA ALA A 46 0.48 12.52 -3.10
C ALA A 46 0.60 13.99 -3.51
N GLY A 47 0.78 14.26 -4.81
CA GLY A 47 0.81 15.62 -5.35
C GLY A 47 -0.50 16.37 -5.11
N LEU A 48 -1.65 15.71 -5.32
CA LEU A 48 -2.96 16.30 -5.07
C LEU A 48 -3.20 16.63 -3.58
N GLN A 49 -2.66 15.82 -2.66
CA GLN A 49 -2.75 16.12 -1.22
C GLN A 49 -2.06 17.44 -0.84
N LEU A 50 -1.03 17.83 -1.58
CA LEU A 50 -0.31 19.10 -1.36
C LEU A 50 -1.05 20.31 -1.95
N VAL A 51 -1.90 20.09 -2.95
CA VAL A 51 -2.75 21.14 -3.53
C VAL A 51 -3.77 21.65 -2.52
N GLY A 52 -4.29 20.79 -1.63
CA GLY A 52 -5.30 21.18 -0.64
C GLY A 52 -4.84 22.27 0.34
N PRO A 53 -3.71 22.10 1.04
CA PRO A 53 -3.13 23.16 1.88
C PRO A 53 -2.83 24.44 1.11
N TYR A 54 -2.35 24.34 -0.13
CA TYR A 54 -2.07 25.51 -0.97
C TYR A 54 -3.35 26.28 -1.32
N LEU A 55 -4.42 25.61 -1.77
CA LEU A 55 -5.71 26.24 -2.05
C LEU A 55 -6.33 26.83 -0.78
N THR A 56 -6.18 26.16 0.36
CA THR A 56 -6.62 26.67 1.66
C THR A 56 -5.90 27.96 2.04
N LYS A 57 -4.58 28.02 1.83
CA LYS A 57 -3.78 29.24 2.03
C LYS A 57 -4.29 30.38 1.15
N VAL A 58 -4.50 30.13 -0.14
CA VAL A 58 -5.01 31.16 -1.07
C VAL A 58 -6.41 31.63 -0.68
N ALA A 59 -7.28 30.72 -0.23
CA ALA A 59 -8.61 31.04 0.27
C ALA A 59 -8.56 32.04 1.45
N ILE A 60 -7.68 31.78 2.42
CA ILE A 60 -7.49 32.63 3.59
C ILE A 60 -6.85 33.98 3.21
N ASP A 61 -5.71 33.94 2.54
CA ASP A 61 -4.85 35.11 2.31
C ASP A 61 -5.47 36.10 1.31
N ARG A 62 -6.22 35.63 0.30
CA ARG A 62 -6.73 36.48 -0.78
C ARG A 62 -8.23 36.78 -0.72
N TYR A 63 -9.04 35.87 -0.21
CA TYR A 63 -10.50 36.03 -0.30
C TYR A 63 -11.12 36.33 1.07
N ILE A 64 -10.75 35.57 2.11
CA ILE A 64 -11.25 35.81 3.47
C ILE A 64 -10.69 37.13 4.03
N ALA A 65 -9.39 37.39 3.89
CA ALA A 65 -8.76 38.61 4.38
C ALA A 65 -9.37 39.89 3.77
N PHE A 66 -9.82 39.83 2.51
CA PHE A 66 -10.39 40.96 1.78
C PHE A 66 -11.94 40.96 1.73
N LYS A 67 -12.59 40.00 2.42
CA LYS A 67 -14.06 39.82 2.44
C LYS A 67 -14.69 39.66 1.05
N ASP A 68 -13.96 39.09 0.09
CA ASP A 68 -14.46 38.81 -1.26
C ASP A 68 -15.19 37.45 -1.28
N LEU A 69 -16.52 37.50 -1.24
CA LEU A 69 -17.37 36.31 -1.25
C LEU A 69 -17.44 35.63 -2.62
N SER A 70 -17.31 36.38 -3.72
CA SER A 70 -17.38 35.85 -5.07
C SER A 70 -16.15 35.00 -5.37
N GLY A 71 -14.96 35.55 -5.12
CA GLY A 71 -13.72 34.82 -5.28
C GLY A 71 -13.56 33.65 -4.30
N LEU A 72 -14.13 33.76 -3.09
CA LEU A 72 -14.20 32.65 -2.14
C LEU A 72 -15.05 31.47 -2.67
N THR A 73 -16.16 31.77 -3.36
CA THR A 73 -17.03 30.73 -3.95
C THR A 73 -16.33 30.02 -5.10
N GLU A 74 -15.62 30.76 -5.96
CA GLU A 74 -14.83 30.19 -7.06
C GLU A 74 -13.73 29.26 -6.56
N ILE A 75 -12.95 29.68 -5.55
CA ILE A 75 -11.87 28.82 -5.01
C ILE A 75 -12.43 27.63 -4.23
N ALA A 76 -13.58 27.77 -3.57
CA ALA A 76 -14.26 26.65 -2.92
C ALA A 76 -14.73 25.61 -3.95
N LEU A 77 -15.26 26.05 -5.10
CA LEU A 77 -15.70 25.15 -6.17
C LEU A 77 -14.50 24.46 -6.83
N LEU A 78 -13.40 25.18 -7.05
CA LEU A 78 -12.13 24.60 -7.51
C LEU A 78 -11.60 23.57 -6.50
N TYR A 79 -11.64 23.87 -5.21
CA TYR A 79 -11.20 22.95 -4.17
C TYR A 79 -12.07 21.68 -4.13
N LEU A 80 -13.39 21.82 -4.27
CA LEU A 80 -14.30 20.68 -4.39
C LEU A 80 -13.97 19.83 -5.62
N ALA A 81 -13.68 20.44 -6.77
CA ALA A 81 -13.25 19.72 -7.97
C ALA A 81 -11.94 18.94 -7.75
N VAL A 82 -10.97 19.54 -7.06
CA VAL A 82 -9.71 18.87 -6.67
C VAL A 82 -9.99 17.68 -5.74
N LEU A 83 -10.88 17.83 -4.75
CA LEU A 83 -11.26 16.74 -3.85
C LEU A 83 -11.93 15.58 -4.59
N VAL A 84 -12.85 15.86 -5.51
CA VAL A 84 -13.50 14.84 -6.34
C VAL A 84 -12.48 14.14 -7.24
N PHE A 85 -11.55 14.88 -7.84
CA PHE A 85 -10.48 14.32 -8.65
C PHE A 85 -9.55 13.43 -7.81
N GLN A 86 -9.09 13.92 -6.66
CA GLN A 86 -8.26 13.16 -5.72
C GLN A 86 -8.96 11.88 -5.27
N PHE A 87 -10.25 11.94 -4.94
CA PHE A 87 -11.06 10.77 -4.61
C PHE A 87 -11.09 9.76 -5.76
N THR A 88 -11.31 10.23 -6.99
CA THR A 88 -11.39 9.37 -8.18
C THR A 88 -10.06 8.66 -8.45
N VAL A 89 -8.94 9.39 -8.44
CA VAL A 89 -7.60 8.82 -8.65
C VAL A 89 -7.28 7.81 -7.54
N ARG A 90 -7.56 8.15 -6.28
CA ARG A 90 -7.35 7.25 -5.14
C ARG A 90 -8.22 6.00 -5.24
N TYR A 91 -9.48 6.14 -5.63
CA TYR A 91 -10.38 5.00 -5.83
C TYR A 91 -9.86 4.05 -6.91
N ILE A 92 -9.45 4.59 -8.07
CA ILE A 92 -8.88 3.79 -9.16
C ILE A 92 -7.61 3.06 -8.70
N GLN A 93 -6.72 3.76 -7.98
CA GLN A 93 -5.50 3.19 -7.46
C GLN A 93 -5.77 2.03 -6.48
N THR A 94 -6.68 2.22 -5.52
CA THR A 94 -7.09 1.17 -4.58
C THR A 94 -7.74 0.00 -5.30
N TYR A 95 -8.61 0.26 -6.27
CA TYR A 95 -9.28 -0.77 -7.04
C TYR A 95 -8.29 -1.64 -7.83
N ILE A 96 -7.34 -1.02 -8.52
CA ILE A 96 -6.29 -1.73 -9.27
C ILE A 96 -5.43 -2.58 -8.34
N MET A 97 -5.04 -2.03 -7.18
CA MET A 97 -4.30 -2.76 -6.15
C MET A 97 -5.07 -3.97 -5.62
N GLN A 98 -6.35 -3.81 -5.32
CA GLN A 98 -7.20 -4.89 -4.84
C GLN A 98 -7.38 -5.98 -5.89
N LEU A 99 -7.64 -5.60 -7.14
CA LEU A 99 -7.80 -6.54 -8.24
C LEU A 99 -6.51 -7.33 -8.49
N MET A 100 -5.36 -6.67 -8.45
CA MET A 100 -4.04 -7.30 -8.57
C MET A 100 -3.77 -8.27 -7.42
N GLY A 101 -4.08 -7.89 -6.18
CA GLY A 101 -4.04 -8.76 -5.02
C GLY A 101 -4.87 -10.02 -5.24
N GLN A 102 -6.14 -9.89 -5.58
CA GLN A 102 -7.02 -11.03 -5.79
C GLN A 102 -6.54 -11.96 -6.92
N LYS A 103 -6.05 -11.41 -8.04
CA LYS A 103 -5.45 -12.22 -9.13
C LYS A 103 -4.22 -12.99 -8.67
N ALA A 104 -3.30 -12.33 -7.95
CA ALA A 104 -2.11 -12.99 -7.42
C ALA A 104 -2.47 -14.12 -6.44
N MET A 105 -3.49 -13.90 -5.61
CA MET A 105 -4.02 -14.92 -4.69
C MET A 105 -4.61 -16.11 -5.45
N TYR A 106 -5.40 -15.85 -6.49
CA TYR A 106 -5.99 -16.87 -7.34
C TYR A 106 -4.93 -17.75 -8.00
N ASP A 107 -3.91 -17.13 -8.60
CA ASP A 107 -2.81 -17.85 -9.24
C ASP A 107 -2.05 -18.73 -8.25
N LEU A 108 -1.78 -18.21 -7.04
CA LEU A 108 -1.07 -18.96 -6.00
C LEU A 108 -1.89 -20.18 -5.55
N ARG A 109 -3.20 -20.01 -5.33
CA ARG A 109 -4.11 -21.12 -4.98
C ARG A 109 -4.15 -22.17 -6.08
N MET A 110 -4.23 -21.75 -7.35
CA MET A 110 -4.24 -22.66 -8.48
C MET A 110 -2.94 -23.45 -8.60
N GLN A 111 -1.78 -22.80 -8.44
CA GLN A 111 -0.48 -23.48 -8.46
C GLN A 111 -0.35 -24.50 -7.34
N LEU A 112 -0.71 -24.13 -6.11
CA LEU A 112 -0.65 -25.03 -4.96
C LEU A 112 -1.62 -26.21 -5.10
N PHE A 113 -2.85 -25.95 -5.55
CA PHE A 113 -3.83 -27.00 -5.78
C PHE A 113 -3.37 -27.99 -6.86
N SER A 114 -2.84 -27.47 -7.98
CA SER A 114 -2.26 -28.29 -9.06
C SER A 114 -1.08 -29.13 -8.58
N HIS A 115 -0.27 -28.59 -7.66
CA HIS A 115 0.86 -29.30 -7.08
C HIS A 115 0.40 -30.43 -6.14
N LEU A 116 -0.60 -30.17 -5.30
CA LEU A 116 -1.17 -31.16 -4.39
C LEU A 116 -1.76 -32.35 -5.15
N GLN A 117 -2.47 -32.12 -6.26
CA GLN A 117 -3.03 -33.22 -7.08
C GLN A 117 -1.97 -34.17 -7.64
N LYS A 118 -0.72 -33.72 -7.80
CA LYS A 118 0.39 -34.53 -8.32
C LYS A 118 1.17 -35.26 -7.22
N MET A 119 0.82 -35.07 -5.94
CA MET A 119 1.51 -35.74 -4.84
C MET A 119 1.00 -37.17 -4.63
N SER A 120 1.90 -38.04 -4.17
CA SER A 120 1.58 -39.43 -3.85
C SER A 120 0.59 -39.54 -2.69
N LEU A 121 -0.25 -40.58 -2.68
CA LEU A 121 -1.16 -40.90 -1.56
C LEU A 121 -0.44 -40.96 -0.19
N SER A 122 0.79 -41.50 -0.15
CA SER A 122 1.61 -41.54 1.09
C SER A 122 1.93 -40.16 1.69
N PHE A 123 1.89 -39.10 0.89
CA PHE A 123 2.04 -37.74 1.40
C PHE A 123 0.81 -37.31 2.21
N PHE A 124 -0.40 -37.69 1.76
CA PHE A 124 -1.66 -37.37 2.41
C PHE A 124 -1.89 -38.19 3.68
N ASP A 125 -1.32 -39.40 3.75
CA ASP A 125 -1.33 -40.20 4.99
C ASP A 125 -0.53 -39.53 6.12
N LYS A 126 0.53 -38.78 5.77
CA LYS A 126 1.41 -38.08 6.72
C LYS A 126 0.99 -36.63 6.98
N ASN A 127 0.17 -36.04 6.10
CA ASN A 127 -0.23 -34.64 6.16
C ASN A 127 -1.76 -34.53 6.11
N PRO A 128 -2.41 -34.19 7.23
CA PRO A 128 -3.87 -34.07 7.29
C PRO A 128 -4.39 -33.10 6.25
N VAL A 129 -5.41 -33.51 5.49
CA VAL A 129 -6.02 -32.69 4.42
C VAL A 129 -6.49 -31.33 4.94
N GLY A 130 -7.00 -31.27 6.18
CA GLY A 130 -7.38 -30.01 6.83
C GLY A 130 -6.22 -29.01 6.95
N ARG A 131 -5.01 -29.47 7.30
CA ARG A 131 -3.81 -28.62 7.37
C ARG A 131 -3.43 -28.08 5.99
N LEU A 132 -3.56 -28.90 4.95
CA LEU A 132 -3.28 -28.49 3.58
C LEU A 132 -4.29 -27.44 3.10
N MET A 133 -5.56 -27.60 3.45
CA MET A 133 -6.61 -26.61 3.17
C MET A 133 -6.34 -25.28 3.87
N THR A 134 -5.98 -25.29 5.17
CA THR A 134 -5.62 -24.05 5.88
C THR A 134 -4.43 -23.34 5.23
N ARG A 135 -3.41 -24.07 4.77
CA ARG A 135 -2.28 -23.46 4.05
C ARG A 135 -2.69 -22.85 2.70
N LEU A 136 -3.58 -23.51 1.97
CA LEU A 136 -4.12 -23.02 0.69
C LEU A 136 -5.00 -21.77 0.85
N THR A 137 -5.73 -21.68 1.96
CA THR A 137 -6.69 -20.58 2.18
C THR A 137 -6.06 -19.46 2.98
N SER A 138 -5.65 -19.73 4.22
CA SER A 138 -5.18 -18.76 5.20
C SER A 138 -3.76 -18.28 4.92
N ASP A 139 -2.79 -19.17 4.74
CA ASP A 139 -1.39 -18.73 4.55
C ASP A 139 -1.24 -17.95 3.23
N VAL A 140 -1.92 -18.39 2.17
CA VAL A 140 -1.99 -17.65 0.90
C VAL A 140 -2.63 -16.28 1.07
N GLN A 141 -3.64 -16.15 1.94
CA GLN A 141 -4.27 -14.88 2.22
C GLN A 141 -3.36 -13.92 2.99
N VAL A 142 -2.66 -14.44 4.01
CA VAL A 142 -1.65 -13.65 4.75
C VAL A 142 -0.55 -13.19 3.81
N LEU A 143 -0.07 -14.06 2.91
CA LEU A 143 0.90 -13.66 1.89
C LEU A 143 0.36 -12.56 0.98
N ASN A 144 -0.92 -12.65 0.57
CA ASN A 144 -1.55 -11.63 -0.25
C ASN A 144 -1.59 -10.26 0.45
N GLN A 145 -2.06 -10.23 1.69
CA GLN A 145 -2.10 -9.02 2.51
C GLN A 145 -0.71 -8.43 2.72
N MET A 146 0.30 -9.25 3.00
CA MET A 146 1.69 -8.81 3.10
C MET A 146 2.20 -8.13 1.82
N PHE A 147 1.73 -8.56 0.65
CA PHE A 147 2.08 -7.92 -0.62
C PHE A 147 1.36 -6.60 -0.86
N THR A 148 0.03 -6.60 -0.72
CA THR A 148 -0.81 -5.45 -1.09
C THR A 148 -0.78 -4.34 -0.05
N GLU A 149 -0.85 -4.71 1.24
CA GLU A 149 -0.93 -3.79 2.37
C GLU A 149 0.42 -3.61 3.07
N GLY A 150 1.34 -4.56 2.94
CA GLY A 150 2.69 -4.45 3.48
C GLY A 150 3.63 -3.78 2.48
N VAL A 151 4.21 -4.59 1.60
CA VAL A 151 5.33 -4.18 0.72
C VAL A 151 4.95 -2.98 -0.15
N VAL A 152 3.85 -3.06 -0.91
CA VAL A 152 3.51 -1.99 -1.86
C VAL A 152 3.12 -0.69 -1.15
N ALA A 153 2.39 -0.78 -0.03
CA ALA A 153 2.02 0.38 0.77
C ALA A 153 3.27 1.08 1.35
N ILE A 154 4.20 0.32 1.95
CA ILE A 154 5.44 0.88 2.52
C ILE A 154 6.26 1.64 1.45
N PHE A 155 6.42 1.07 0.25
CA PHE A 155 7.10 1.78 -0.83
C PHE A 155 6.35 3.06 -1.21
N GLY A 156 5.02 2.98 -1.33
CA GLY A 156 4.17 4.14 -1.55
C GLY A 156 4.34 5.24 -0.51
N ASP A 157 4.33 4.88 0.77
CA ASP A 157 4.47 5.81 1.89
C ASP A 157 5.83 6.49 1.90
N ILE A 158 6.91 5.76 1.56
CA ILE A 158 8.25 6.34 1.40
C ILE A 158 8.24 7.40 0.28
N PHE A 159 7.60 7.11 -0.86
CA PHE A 159 7.48 8.09 -1.96
C PHE A 159 6.65 9.32 -1.56
N ILE A 160 5.53 9.12 -0.86
CA ILE A 160 4.71 10.22 -0.31
C ILE A 160 5.54 11.08 0.64
N LEU A 161 6.24 10.45 1.57
CA LEU A 161 7.09 11.13 2.55
C LEU A 161 8.13 12.01 1.85
N ILE A 162 8.85 11.45 0.88
CA ILE A 162 9.84 12.19 0.08
C ILE A 162 9.18 13.36 -0.66
N GLY A 163 8.00 13.16 -1.25
CA GLY A 163 7.25 14.21 -1.95
C GLY A 163 6.84 15.35 -1.02
N ILE A 164 6.33 15.03 0.18
CA ILE A 164 5.97 16.00 1.20
C ILE A 164 7.21 16.80 1.64
N VAL A 165 8.31 16.12 1.97
CA VAL A 165 9.59 16.76 2.36
C VAL A 165 10.06 17.72 1.28
N ALA A 166 10.06 17.28 0.01
CA ALA A 166 10.51 18.10 -1.11
C ALA A 166 9.65 19.37 -1.29
N VAL A 167 8.33 19.24 -1.18
CA VAL A 167 7.43 20.41 -1.29
C VAL A 167 7.53 21.34 -0.09
N MET A 168 7.66 20.81 1.13
CA MET A 168 7.89 21.65 2.31
C MET A 168 9.17 22.48 2.17
N LEU A 169 10.28 21.85 1.73
CA LEU A 169 11.54 22.55 1.47
C LEU A 169 11.42 23.59 0.35
N ALA A 170 10.61 23.33 -0.68
CA ALA A 170 10.37 24.26 -1.79
C ALA A 170 9.49 25.46 -1.39
N VAL A 171 8.53 25.29 -0.48
CA VAL A 171 7.66 26.36 0.00
C VAL A 171 8.39 27.28 0.97
N ASP A 172 9.03 26.73 2.00
CA ASP A 172 9.85 27.49 2.93
C ASP A 172 10.87 26.59 3.64
N TYR A 173 12.13 26.70 3.21
CA TYR A 173 13.22 25.89 3.77
C TYR A 173 13.47 26.15 5.26
N ARG A 174 13.15 27.34 5.78
CA ARG A 174 13.38 27.69 7.19
C ARG A 174 12.31 27.07 8.09
N LEU A 175 11.05 27.12 7.68
CA LEU A 175 9.95 26.47 8.40
C LEU A 175 10.07 24.94 8.34
N ALA A 176 10.49 24.39 7.19
CA ALA A 176 10.74 22.96 7.03
C ALA A 176 11.83 22.46 8.00
N LEU A 177 12.97 23.15 8.09
CA LEU A 177 14.08 22.79 8.99
C LEU A 177 13.75 22.86 10.49
N VAL A 178 12.71 23.59 10.89
CA VAL A 178 12.25 23.66 12.28
C VAL A 178 11.25 22.55 12.61
N THR A 179 10.58 21.99 11.59
CA THR A 179 9.56 20.93 11.75
C THR A 179 10.17 19.53 11.76
N PHE A 180 11.34 19.34 11.12
CA PHE A 180 12.14 18.10 11.15
C PHE A 180 13.16 18.12 12.28
#